data_AF-B9L1V6-F1
#
_entry.id   AF-B9L1V6-F1
#
_cell.length_a   1.000
_cell.length_b   1.000
_cell.length_c   1.000
_cell.angle_alpha   90.00
_cell.angle_beta   90.00
_cell.angle_gamma   90.00
#
_symmetry.space_group_name_H-M   'P 1'
#
loop_
_entity.id
_entity.type
_entity.pdbx_description
1 polymer ?
#
loop_
_entity_poly.entity_id
_entity_poly.type
_entity_poly.pdbx_seq_one_letter_code
_entity_poly.pdbx_strand_id
1 'polypeptide(L)'
;MLIRFLLAFGWLIAVPLAWAAAIWLIVARNVGTISDFWAPIRLLTAAAFLAAPALTFLPLERVTRVPFLSIEAIAGWSTTLFVWTFVDPSRLRSPLAILILLLPLLVAVSTLFTVLSAALEHRWATRSGKEIDPLRARRRGYVLGLFVVGCLLLHSLEALTLINAGMLGVIALLAEVMAMTWFAPVRETGARHSGAIGHRRRWHEYRRGPFGPQ
;
A
#
# COMPACT_ATOMS: atom_id res chain seq x y z
N MET A 1 9.15 22.53 -17.26
CA MET A 1 9.88 21.32 -16.81
C MET A 1 10.63 21.53 -15.50
N LEU A 2 11.38 22.64 -15.34
CA LEU A 2 12.15 22.98 -14.13
C LEU A 2 11.39 22.81 -12.80
N ILE A 3 10.17 23.36 -12.70
CA ILE A 3 9.35 23.32 -11.47
C ILE A 3 9.02 21.88 -11.04
N ARG A 4 8.68 20.99 -11.98
CA ARG A 4 8.39 19.57 -11.66
C ARG A 4 9.63 18.85 -11.15
N PHE A 5 10.79 19.19 -11.68
CA PHE A 5 12.07 18.62 -11.26
C PHE A 5 12.45 19.07 -9.86
N LEU A 6 12.30 20.37 -9.56
CA LEU A 6 12.51 20.93 -8.22
C LEU A 6 11.56 20.32 -7.19
N LEU A 7 10.28 20.15 -7.54
CA LEU A 7 9.30 19.50 -6.66
C LEU A 7 9.64 18.03 -6.41
N ALA A 8 10.06 17.29 -7.43
CA ALA A 8 10.48 15.91 -7.28
C ALA A 8 11.73 15.78 -6.40
N PHE A 9 12.71 16.66 -6.61
CA PHE A 9 13.93 16.70 -5.80
C PHE A 9 13.64 17.09 -4.35
N GLY A 10 12.82 18.12 -4.13
CA GLY A 10 12.36 18.52 -2.80
C GLY A 10 11.61 17.40 -2.10
N TRP A 11 10.76 16.66 -2.80
CA TRP A 11 10.06 15.50 -2.27
C TRP A 11 11.01 14.36 -1.88
N LEU A 12 12.00 14.06 -2.73
CA LEU A 12 13.03 13.04 -2.45
C LEU A 12 13.86 13.35 -1.21
N ILE A 13 14.00 14.63 -0.83
CA ILE A 13 14.66 15.06 0.41
C ILE A 13 13.66 15.08 1.58
N ALA A 14 12.46 15.58 1.36
CA ALA A 14 11.45 15.76 2.41
C ALA A 14 10.99 14.43 3.01
N VAL A 15 10.83 13.38 2.20
CA VAL A 15 10.43 12.04 2.68
C VAL A 15 11.44 11.45 3.68
N PRO A 16 12.73 11.27 3.33
CA PRO A 16 13.69 10.73 4.28
C PRO A 16 13.90 11.66 5.48
N LEU A 17 13.81 12.99 5.29
CA LEU A 17 13.89 13.93 6.41
C LEU A 17 12.72 13.78 7.38
N ALA A 18 11.49 13.57 6.89
CA ALA A 18 10.31 13.36 7.72
C ALA A 18 10.43 12.05 8.52
N TRP A 19 10.86 10.97 7.88
CA TRP A 19 11.11 9.69 8.56
C TRP A 19 12.27 9.79 9.57
N ALA A 20 13.36 10.47 9.21
CA ALA A 20 14.49 10.69 10.11
C ALA A 20 14.08 11.53 11.33
N ALA A 21 13.26 12.57 11.13
CA ALA A 21 12.71 13.37 12.23
C ALA A 21 11.83 12.52 13.16
N ALA A 22 10.93 11.70 12.61
CA ALA A 22 10.11 10.79 13.41
C ALA A 22 10.97 9.82 14.23
N ILE A 23 11.94 9.16 13.60
CA ILE A 23 12.86 8.23 14.27
C ILE A 23 13.69 8.93 15.34
N TRP A 24 14.22 10.13 15.05
CA TRP A 24 15.01 10.91 16.00
C TRP A 24 14.19 11.30 17.23
N LEU A 25 12.92 11.67 17.06
CA LEU A 25 12.01 11.98 18.17
C LEU A 25 11.75 10.75 19.05
N ILE A 26 11.62 9.57 18.44
CA ILE A 26 11.41 8.31 19.16
C ILE A 26 12.69 7.91 19.92
N VAL A 27 13.82 7.82 19.21
CA VAL A 27 15.05 7.20 19.75
C VAL A 27 15.87 8.18 20.57
N ALA A 28 16.14 9.38 20.05
CA ALA A 28 17.05 10.32 20.68
C ALA A 28 16.36 11.20 21.73
N ARG A 29 15.10 11.58 21.50
CA ARG A 29 14.33 12.40 22.45
C ARG A 29 13.44 11.58 23.38
N ASN A 30 13.23 10.30 23.10
CA ASN A 30 12.39 9.39 23.88
C ASN A 30 11.07 10.04 24.31
N VAL A 31 10.37 10.63 23.34
CA VAL A 31 9.16 11.44 23.57
C VAL A 31 8.04 10.64 24.29
N GLY A 32 8.10 9.30 24.24
CA GLY A 32 7.22 8.41 24.98
C GLY A 32 7.24 8.59 26.50
N THR A 33 8.33 9.12 27.06
CA THR A 33 8.49 9.35 28.51
C THR A 33 7.81 10.61 29.02
N ILE A 34 7.39 11.51 28.12
CA ILE A 34 6.80 12.80 28.47
C ILE A 34 5.33 12.59 28.81
N SER A 35 4.97 12.83 30.09
CA SER A 35 3.62 12.59 30.61
C SER A 35 2.59 13.59 30.08
N ASP A 36 2.95 14.86 29.96
CA ASP A 36 2.06 15.91 29.47
C ASP A 36 1.70 15.67 27.99
N PHE A 37 0.41 15.57 27.69
CA PHE A 37 -0.10 15.32 26.35
C PHE A 37 0.04 16.54 25.43
N TRP A 38 -0.08 17.74 25.98
CA TRP A 38 -0.05 18.99 25.21
C TRP A 38 1.37 19.54 25.02
N ALA A 39 2.38 18.82 25.48
CA ALA A 39 3.77 19.17 25.26
C ALA A 39 4.02 19.38 23.74
N PRO A 40 4.56 20.55 23.32
CA PRO A 40 4.75 20.86 21.90
C PRO A 40 5.52 19.78 21.13
N ILE A 41 6.46 19.12 21.80
CA ILE A 41 7.24 18.03 21.21
C ILE A 41 6.39 16.79 20.90
N ARG A 42 5.36 16.46 21.70
CA ARG A 42 4.45 15.34 21.42
C ARG A 42 3.53 15.66 20.25
N LEU A 43 3.05 16.89 20.17
CA LEU A 43 2.25 17.36 19.03
C LEU A 43 3.08 17.30 17.75
N LEU A 44 4.35 17.72 17.81
CA LEU A 44 5.28 17.63 16.69
C LEU A 44 5.54 16.17 16.29
N THR A 45 5.71 15.27 17.26
CA THR A 45 5.85 13.82 17.00
C THR A 45 4.60 13.24 16.33
N ALA A 46 3.40 13.57 16.82
CA ALA A 46 2.15 13.12 16.21
C ALA A 46 2.00 13.65 14.78
N ALA A 47 2.35 14.92 14.55
CA ALA A 47 2.38 15.50 13.21
C ALA A 47 3.38 14.78 12.30
N ALA A 48 4.58 14.44 12.80
CA ALA A 48 5.57 13.68 12.05
C ALA A 48 5.10 12.26 11.70
N PHE A 49 4.39 11.60 12.62
CA PHE A 49 3.84 10.24 12.40
C PHE A 49 2.79 10.21 11.30
N LEU A 50 2.04 11.29 11.10
CA LEU A 50 1.10 11.44 9.99
C LEU A 50 1.82 11.90 8.71
N ALA A 51 2.70 12.89 8.82
CA ALA A 51 3.36 13.52 7.68
C ALA A 51 4.28 12.56 6.93
N ALA A 52 5.08 11.76 7.65
CA ALA A 52 6.03 10.82 7.02
C ALA A 52 5.34 9.79 6.09
N PRO A 53 4.33 9.02 6.54
CA PRO A 53 3.62 8.12 5.65
C PRO A 53 2.77 8.87 4.63
N ALA A 54 2.15 10.03 4.97
CA ALA A 54 1.39 10.79 3.98
C ALA A 54 2.25 11.25 2.79
N LEU A 55 3.42 11.82 3.08
CA LEU A 55 4.38 12.24 2.05
C LEU A 55 4.87 11.04 1.21
N THR A 56 4.96 9.86 1.81
CA THR A 56 5.43 8.64 1.12
C THR A 56 4.32 8.05 0.24
N PHE A 57 3.13 7.81 0.79
CA PHE A 57 2.14 6.94 0.17
C PHE A 57 1.08 7.66 -0.68
N LEU A 58 0.78 8.94 -0.41
CA LEU A 58 -0.11 9.73 -1.28
C LEU A 58 0.38 9.79 -2.75
N PRO A 59 1.66 10.10 -3.04
CA PRO A 59 2.14 10.08 -4.41
C PRO A 59 2.24 8.65 -4.96
N LEU A 60 2.60 7.66 -4.13
CA LEU A 60 2.70 6.26 -4.56
C LEU A 60 1.35 5.68 -4.96
N GLU A 61 0.26 6.04 -4.30
CA GLU A 61 -1.10 5.64 -4.72
C GLU A 61 -1.43 6.17 -6.12
N ARG A 62 -1.07 7.43 -6.42
CA ARG A 62 -1.30 8.02 -7.75
C ARG A 62 -0.50 7.31 -8.84
N VAL A 63 0.70 6.83 -8.51
CA VAL A 63 1.58 6.14 -9.47
C VAL A 63 1.14 4.69 -9.67
N THR A 64 0.86 3.97 -8.59
CA THR A 64 0.51 2.53 -8.63
C THR A 64 -0.97 2.29 -8.94
N ARG A 65 -1.83 3.30 -8.80
CA ARG A 65 -3.29 3.24 -8.98
C ARG A 65 -3.97 2.17 -8.11
N VAL A 66 -3.34 1.78 -7.00
CA VAL A 66 -3.91 0.84 -6.05
C VAL A 66 -4.90 1.59 -5.16
N PRO A 67 -6.19 1.22 -5.15
CA PRO A 67 -7.20 1.95 -4.39
C PRO A 67 -6.96 1.82 -2.88
N PHE A 68 -7.19 2.93 -2.16
CA PHE A 68 -7.10 3.03 -0.69
C PHE A 68 -5.70 2.85 -0.10
N LEU A 69 -4.66 2.74 -0.93
CA LEU A 69 -3.30 2.51 -0.49
C LEU A 69 -2.82 3.60 0.48
N SER A 70 -3.06 4.88 0.18
CA SER A 70 -2.60 5.96 1.06
C SER A 70 -3.29 5.95 2.40
N ILE A 71 -4.60 5.70 2.45
CA ILE A 71 -5.39 5.70 3.68
C ILE A 71 -4.90 4.56 4.59
N GLU A 72 -4.75 3.36 4.05
CA GLU A 72 -4.26 2.20 4.80
C GLU A 72 -2.84 2.41 5.28
N ALA A 73 -1.96 2.94 4.43
CA ALA A 73 -0.57 3.18 4.80
C ALA A 73 -0.45 4.27 5.86
N ILE A 74 -1.17 5.39 5.72
CA ILE A 74 -1.18 6.46 6.72
C ILE A 74 -1.72 5.91 8.04
N ALA A 75 -2.88 5.24 8.03
CA ALA A 75 -3.46 4.68 9.24
C ALA A 75 -2.55 3.63 9.89
N GLY A 76 -2.04 2.68 9.11
CA GLY A 76 -1.15 1.61 9.58
C GLY A 76 0.14 2.17 10.18
N TRP A 77 0.93 2.91 9.40
CA TRP A 77 2.22 3.44 9.85
C TRP A 77 2.08 4.43 11.00
N SER A 78 1.10 5.34 10.96
CA SER A 78 0.91 6.31 12.04
C SER A 78 0.54 5.61 13.35
N THR A 79 -0.35 4.60 13.28
CA THR A 79 -0.75 3.82 14.46
C THR A 79 0.42 2.96 14.96
N THR A 80 1.20 2.33 14.08
CA THR A 80 2.41 1.57 14.47
C THR A 80 3.42 2.46 15.17
N LEU A 81 3.74 3.64 14.61
CA LEU A 81 4.67 4.59 15.23
C LEU A 81 4.15 5.08 16.58
N PHE A 82 2.84 5.38 16.65
CA PHE A 82 2.20 5.77 17.90
C PHE A 82 2.31 4.69 18.98
N VAL A 83 1.94 3.45 18.65
CA VAL A 83 2.00 2.31 19.58
C VAL A 83 3.45 2.10 20.03
N TRP A 84 4.40 2.10 19.10
CA TRP A 84 5.81 1.88 19.45
C TRP A 84 6.37 2.98 20.36
N THR A 85 5.88 4.21 20.24
CA THR A 85 6.40 5.35 21.00
C THR A 85 5.75 5.49 22.36
N PHE A 86 4.44 5.27 22.46
CA PHE A 86 3.67 5.63 23.66
C PHE A 86 3.12 4.42 24.43
N VAL A 87 3.14 3.22 23.85
CA VAL A 87 2.66 2.01 24.53
C VAL A 87 3.84 1.25 25.12
N ASP A 88 3.83 1.12 26.43
CA ASP A 88 4.83 0.37 27.18
C ASP A 88 4.67 -1.14 26.92
N PRO A 89 5.67 -1.82 26.32
CA PRO A 89 5.57 -3.24 25.99
C PRO A 89 5.43 -4.12 27.24
N SER A 90 5.93 -3.69 28.39
CA SER A 90 5.82 -4.45 29.65
C SER A 90 4.37 -4.60 30.15
N ARG A 91 3.48 -3.72 29.68
CA ARG A 91 2.05 -3.73 29.99
C ARG A 91 1.24 -4.63 29.05
N LEU A 92 1.83 -5.07 27.94
CA LEU A 92 1.17 -5.94 26.94
C LEU A 92 1.29 -7.42 27.34
N ARG A 93 0.70 -7.81 28.47
CA ARG A 93 0.71 -9.20 28.95
C ARG A 93 -0.46 -10.06 28.45
N SER A 94 -1.52 -9.41 27.96
CA SER A 94 -2.72 -10.09 27.45
C SER A 94 -2.57 -10.42 25.96
N PRO A 95 -3.03 -11.58 25.48
CA PRO A 95 -3.07 -11.92 24.06
C PRO A 95 -3.79 -10.87 23.21
N LEU A 96 -4.86 -10.27 23.74
CA LEU A 96 -5.59 -9.19 23.07
C LEU A 96 -4.77 -7.90 22.99
N ALA A 97 -3.89 -7.65 23.96
CA ALA A 97 -3.02 -6.48 23.97
C ALA A 97 -1.92 -6.61 22.90
N ILE A 98 -1.44 -7.82 22.61
CA ILE A 98 -0.49 -8.07 21.52
C ILE A 98 -1.11 -7.72 20.16
N LEU A 99 -2.43 -7.92 19.98
CA LEU A 99 -3.12 -7.52 18.74
C LEU A 99 -3.09 -6.01 18.50
N ILE A 100 -3.06 -5.19 19.56
CA ILE A 100 -2.94 -3.72 19.44
C ILE A 100 -1.62 -3.33 18.76
N LEU A 101 -0.56 -4.13 18.95
CA LEU A 101 0.73 -3.94 18.29
C LEU A 101 0.75 -4.56 16.89
N LEU A 102 0.29 -5.81 16.75
CA LEU A 102 0.43 -6.57 15.52
C LEU A 102 -0.52 -6.12 14.41
N LEU A 103 -1.74 -5.69 14.74
CA LEU A 103 -2.73 -5.29 13.73
C LEU A 103 -2.30 -4.06 12.93
N PRO A 104 -1.92 -2.92 13.53
CA PRO A 104 -1.43 -1.77 12.76
C PRO A 104 -0.12 -2.10 12.04
N LEU A 105 0.75 -2.92 12.64
CA LEU A 105 1.98 -3.38 12.00
C LEU A 105 1.70 -4.21 10.74
N LEU A 106 0.71 -5.09 10.79
CA LEU A 106 0.24 -5.86 9.63
C LEU A 106 -0.21 -4.94 8.50
N VAL A 107 -1.03 -3.93 8.81
CA VAL A 107 -1.49 -2.96 7.81
C VAL A 107 -0.32 -2.14 7.25
N ALA A 108 0.60 -1.70 8.10
CA ALA A 108 1.78 -0.95 7.69
C ALA A 108 2.67 -1.78 6.74
N VAL A 109 2.99 -3.02 7.13
CA VAL A 109 3.84 -3.93 6.36
C VAL A 109 3.14 -4.39 5.06
N SER A 110 1.83 -4.65 5.10
CA SER A 110 1.09 -5.03 3.89
C SER A 110 1.12 -3.92 2.86
N THR A 111 0.97 -2.65 3.25
CA THR A 111 1.03 -1.52 2.31
C THR A 111 2.40 -1.38 1.63
N LEU A 112 3.49 -1.69 2.35
CA LEU A 112 4.84 -1.76 1.77
C LEU A 112 4.93 -2.87 0.71
N PHE A 113 4.45 -4.08 1.03
CA PHE A 113 4.45 -5.19 0.08
C PHE A 113 3.51 -4.97 -1.10
N THR A 114 2.40 -4.25 -0.92
CA THR A 114 1.51 -3.84 -2.00
C THR A 114 2.24 -2.93 -2.99
N VAL A 115 2.96 -1.92 -2.50
CA VAL A 115 3.77 -1.03 -3.36
C VAL A 115 4.84 -1.81 -4.10
N LEU A 116 5.57 -2.69 -3.40
CA LEU A 116 6.61 -3.52 -4.02
C LEU A 116 6.02 -4.44 -5.10
N SER A 117 4.90 -5.09 -4.81
CA SER A 117 4.21 -5.95 -5.78
C SER A 117 3.74 -5.17 -6.99
N ALA A 118 3.15 -3.98 -6.80
CA ALA A 118 2.72 -3.12 -7.89
C ALA A 118 3.92 -2.62 -8.74
N ALA A 119 5.02 -2.22 -8.10
CA ALA A 119 6.24 -1.78 -8.79
C ALA A 119 6.86 -2.89 -9.63
N LEU A 120 6.90 -4.13 -9.10
CA LEU A 120 7.31 -5.30 -9.83
C LEU A 120 6.37 -5.58 -11.01
N GLU A 121 5.05 -5.60 -10.79
CA GLU A 121 4.08 -5.80 -11.87
C GLU A 121 4.21 -4.75 -12.98
N HIS A 122 4.41 -3.48 -12.64
CA HIS A 122 4.69 -2.42 -13.62
C HIS A 122 5.97 -2.69 -14.43
N ARG A 123 7.07 -3.08 -13.77
CA ARG A 123 8.35 -3.36 -14.46
C ARG A 123 8.27 -4.58 -15.39
N TRP A 124 7.41 -5.54 -15.09
CA TRP A 124 7.21 -6.73 -15.92
C TRP A 124 6.19 -6.47 -17.03
N ALA A 125 5.13 -5.71 -16.76
CA ALA A 125 4.13 -5.32 -17.75
C ALA A 125 4.71 -4.46 -18.88
N THR A 126 5.67 -3.57 -18.59
CA THR A 126 6.38 -2.82 -19.65
C THR A 126 7.18 -3.72 -20.58
N ARG A 127 7.57 -4.92 -20.13
CA ARG A 127 8.29 -5.92 -20.94
C ARG A 127 7.35 -6.88 -21.66
N SER A 128 6.18 -7.17 -21.10
CA SER A 128 5.27 -8.21 -21.60
C SER A 128 3.99 -7.69 -22.25
N GLY A 129 3.72 -6.38 -22.24
CA GLY A 129 2.54 -5.77 -22.86
C GLY A 129 1.20 -6.17 -22.22
N LYS A 130 1.22 -6.69 -20.99
CA LYS A 130 0.05 -7.24 -20.29
C LYS A 130 -0.67 -6.16 -19.49
N GLU A 131 -2.00 -6.19 -19.47
CA GLU A 131 -2.82 -5.29 -18.62
C GLU A 131 -2.50 -5.54 -17.14
N ILE A 132 -2.34 -4.45 -16.38
CA ILE A 132 -2.00 -4.47 -14.95
C ILE A 132 -3.31 -4.48 -14.15
N ASP A 133 -3.42 -5.41 -13.20
CA ASP A 133 -4.54 -5.50 -12.27
C ASP A 133 -4.13 -5.01 -10.87
N PRO A 134 -4.53 -3.79 -10.45
CA PRO A 134 -4.12 -3.21 -9.17
C PRO A 134 -4.67 -3.98 -7.95
N LEU A 135 -5.77 -4.73 -8.11
CA LEU A 135 -6.35 -5.51 -7.01
C LEU A 135 -5.47 -6.73 -6.66
N ARG A 136 -4.79 -7.29 -7.66
CA ARG A 136 -3.86 -8.40 -7.47
C ARG A 136 -2.65 -8.00 -6.62
N ALA A 137 -2.07 -6.83 -6.90
CA ALA A 137 -0.95 -6.29 -6.12
C ALA A 137 -1.34 -6.04 -4.65
N ARG A 138 -2.55 -5.52 -4.41
CA ARG A 138 -3.06 -5.30 -3.05
C ARG A 138 -3.20 -6.62 -2.28
N ARG A 139 -3.81 -7.63 -2.90
CA ARG A 139 -3.97 -8.96 -2.30
C ARG A 139 -2.62 -9.59 -1.93
N ARG A 140 -1.66 -9.58 -2.86
CA ARG A 140 -0.30 -10.09 -2.61
C ARG A 140 0.36 -9.39 -1.44
N GLY A 141 0.16 -8.08 -1.32
CA GLY A 141 0.63 -7.30 -0.19
C GLY A 141 0.08 -7.79 1.16
N TYR A 142 -1.22 -8.09 1.25
CA TYR A 142 -1.81 -8.64 2.47
C TYR A 142 -1.31 -10.05 2.80
N VAL A 143 -1.20 -10.94 1.80
CA VAL A 143 -0.71 -12.30 2.02
C VAL A 143 0.75 -12.27 2.53
N LEU A 144 1.60 -11.46 1.90
CA LEU A 144 2.99 -11.28 2.33
C LEU A 144 3.06 -10.60 3.71
N GLY A 145 2.23 -9.60 3.97
CA GLY A 145 2.13 -8.96 5.27
C GLY A 145 1.73 -9.94 6.38
N LEU A 146 0.71 -10.76 6.14
CA LEU A 146 0.24 -11.79 7.06
C LEU A 146 1.33 -12.83 7.33
N PHE A 147 2.07 -13.24 6.29
CA PHE A 147 3.19 -14.16 6.46
C PHE A 147 4.29 -13.56 7.35
N VAL A 148 4.71 -12.32 7.08
CA VAL A 148 5.77 -11.66 7.85
C VAL A 148 5.35 -11.40 9.30
N VAL A 149 4.16 -10.85 9.51
CA VAL A 149 3.65 -10.58 10.87
C VAL A 149 3.33 -11.89 11.61
N GLY A 150 2.87 -12.92 10.92
CA GLY A 150 2.68 -14.25 11.50
C GLY A 150 4.00 -14.88 11.93
N CYS A 151 5.08 -14.73 11.16
CA CYS A 151 6.43 -15.14 11.58
C CYS A 151 6.91 -14.36 12.81
N LEU A 152 6.68 -13.05 12.87
CA LEU A 152 6.96 -12.22 14.06
C LEU A 152 6.18 -12.70 15.29
N LEU A 153 4.90 -13.04 15.11
CA LEU A 153 4.07 -13.60 16.19
C LEU A 153 4.62 -14.94 16.67
N LEU A 154 4.92 -15.87 15.75
CA LEU A 154 5.54 -17.15 16.11
C LEU A 154 6.87 -16.97 16.83
N HIS A 155 7.67 -15.99 16.42
CA HIS A 155 8.91 -15.63 17.10
C HIS A 155 8.67 -15.14 18.52
N SER A 156 7.69 -14.25 18.71
CA SER A 156 7.34 -13.72 20.04
C SER A 156 6.80 -14.79 21.00
N LEU A 157 6.24 -15.87 20.47
CA LEU A 157 5.76 -17.02 21.24
C LEU A 157 6.82 -18.10 21.44
N GLU A 158 8.07 -17.84 21.04
CA GLU A 158 9.17 -18.82 21.01
C GLU A 158 8.84 -20.10 20.21
N ALA A 159 7.79 -20.04 19.39
CA ALA A 159 7.30 -21.14 18.56
C ALA A 159 7.83 -21.05 17.13
N LEU A 160 8.78 -20.17 16.84
CA LEU A 160 9.37 -20.04 15.51
C LEU A 160 10.32 -21.20 15.24
N THR A 161 9.77 -22.25 14.66
CA THR A 161 10.53 -23.36 14.08
C THR A 161 10.49 -23.26 12.56
N LEU A 162 11.47 -23.87 11.88
CA LEU A 162 11.48 -23.98 10.42
C LEU A 162 10.19 -24.65 9.90
N ILE A 163 9.65 -25.60 10.67
CA ILE A 163 8.39 -26.30 10.36
C ILE A 163 7.22 -25.33 10.45
N ASN A 164 7.08 -24.58 11.55
CA ASN A 164 5.95 -23.65 11.74
C ASN A 164 5.99 -22.51 10.72
N ALA A 165 7.18 -21.98 10.42
CA ALA A 165 7.37 -20.99 9.35
C ALA A 165 7.04 -21.57 7.96
N GLY A 166 7.47 -22.81 7.69
CA GLY A 166 7.15 -23.52 6.45
C GLY A 166 5.64 -23.75 6.29
N MET A 167 4.96 -24.21 7.34
CA MET A 167 3.50 -24.40 7.35
C MET A 167 2.76 -23.09 7.12
N LEU A 168 3.17 -22.01 7.80
CA LEU A 168 2.60 -20.68 7.57
C LEU A 168 2.81 -20.21 6.12
N GLY A 169 3.98 -20.51 5.55
CA GLY A 169 4.28 -20.24 4.14
C GLY A 169 3.39 -21.02 3.18
N VAL A 170 3.15 -22.31 3.46
CA VAL A 170 2.21 -23.14 2.69
C VAL A 170 0.79 -22.59 2.79
N ILE A 171 0.33 -22.21 3.99
CA ILE A 171 -1.00 -21.61 4.18
C ILE A 171 -1.12 -20.30 3.39
N ALA A 172 -0.11 -19.43 3.45
CA ALA A 172 -0.09 -18.18 2.70
C ALA A 172 -0.10 -18.43 1.19
N LEU A 173 0.65 -19.42 0.71
CA LEU A 173 0.68 -19.82 -0.70
C LEU A 173 -0.67 -20.38 -1.15
N LEU A 174 -1.30 -21.25 -0.35
CA LEU A 174 -2.64 -21.77 -0.62
C LEU A 174 -3.68 -20.65 -0.66
N ALA A 175 -3.62 -19.71 0.28
CA ALA A 175 -4.50 -18.55 0.29
C ALA A 175 -4.35 -17.70 -0.98
N GLU A 176 -3.12 -17.46 -1.45
CA GLU A 176 -2.86 -16.75 -2.70
C GLU A 176 -3.35 -17.54 -3.93
N VAL A 177 -3.14 -18.87 -3.97
CA VAL A 177 -3.63 -19.74 -5.05
C VAL A 177 -5.16 -19.75 -5.09
N MET A 178 -5.83 -19.94 -3.96
CA MET A 178 -7.28 -19.91 -3.86
C MET A 178 -7.85 -18.55 -4.28
N ALA A 179 -7.17 -17.47 -3.94
CA ALA A 179 -7.60 -16.16 -4.39
C ALA A 179 -7.34 -15.93 -5.89
N MET A 180 -6.33 -16.56 -6.49
CA MET A 180 -6.18 -16.54 -7.95
C MET A 180 -7.31 -17.32 -8.64
N THR A 181 -7.77 -18.43 -8.08
CA THR A 181 -8.84 -19.25 -8.69
C THR A 181 -10.22 -18.62 -8.52
N TRP A 182 -10.50 -17.99 -7.37
CA TRP A 182 -11.81 -17.38 -7.11
C TRP A 182 -12.02 -16.05 -7.86
N PHE A 183 -10.95 -15.25 -8.00
CA PHE A 183 -11.00 -13.94 -8.67
C PHE A 183 -10.58 -13.99 -10.14
N ALA A 184 -10.58 -15.17 -10.78
CA ALA A 184 -10.44 -15.25 -12.22
C ALA A 184 -11.58 -14.42 -12.85
N PRO A 185 -11.27 -13.34 -13.59
CA PRO A 185 -12.30 -12.50 -14.15
C PRO A 185 -13.14 -13.35 -15.11
N VAL A 186 -14.45 -13.33 -14.95
CA VAL A 186 -15.43 -13.71 -15.98
C VAL A 186 -15.30 -12.70 -17.12
N ARG A 187 -14.18 -12.75 -17.84
CA ARG A 187 -13.97 -12.07 -19.12
C ARG A 187 -13.79 -13.20 -20.11
N GLU A 188 -14.84 -13.45 -20.90
CA GLU A 188 -14.92 -14.23 -22.16
C GLU A 188 -16.07 -15.25 -22.26
N THR A 189 -17.29 -14.88 -21.85
CA THR A 189 -18.51 -15.59 -22.35
C THR A 189 -19.53 -14.68 -23.04
N GLY A 190 -19.32 -13.35 -23.08
CA GLY A 190 -20.31 -12.41 -23.64
C GLY A 190 -19.99 -11.76 -25.00
N ALA A 191 -18.76 -11.83 -25.51
CA ALA A 191 -18.32 -10.96 -26.62
C ALA A 191 -18.00 -11.66 -27.95
N ARG A 192 -18.43 -12.92 -28.15
CA ARG A 192 -18.22 -13.66 -29.42
C ARG A 192 -19.47 -14.36 -29.97
N HIS A 193 -20.67 -13.81 -29.72
CA HIS A 193 -21.89 -14.35 -30.34
C HIS A 193 -22.88 -13.29 -30.86
N SER A 194 -22.36 -12.29 -31.55
CA SER A 194 -23.10 -11.55 -32.57
C SER A 194 -22.08 -11.21 -33.67
N GLY A 195 -21.94 -12.00 -34.74
CA GLY A 195 -22.99 -12.29 -35.69
C GLY A 195 -23.27 -11.03 -36.50
N ALA A 196 -22.28 -10.52 -37.24
CA ALA A 196 -22.22 -10.61 -38.70
C ALA A 196 -22.85 -9.40 -39.43
N ILE A 197 -22.17 -9.02 -40.52
CA ILE A 197 -22.71 -8.27 -41.68
C ILE A 197 -22.74 -6.74 -41.56
N GLY A 198 -21.68 -6.13 -42.10
CA GLY A 198 -21.78 -5.06 -43.09
C GLY A 198 -22.47 -3.74 -42.73
N HIS A 199 -21.67 -2.69 -42.47
CA HIS A 199 -21.97 -1.34 -42.96
C HIS A 199 -20.69 -0.49 -42.94
N ARG A 200 -19.93 -0.47 -44.05
CA ARG A 200 -19.92 0.62 -45.04
C ARG A 200 -19.79 2.03 -44.45
N ARG A 201 -18.62 2.62 -44.68
CA ARG A 201 -18.48 3.87 -45.48
C ARG A 201 -19.67 4.84 -45.36
N ARG A 202 -19.79 5.60 -44.27
CA ARG A 202 -20.74 6.72 -44.22
C ARG A 202 -20.33 7.85 -43.28
N TRP A 203 -19.03 8.18 -43.24
CA TRP A 203 -18.50 9.30 -42.44
C TRP A 203 -17.94 10.47 -43.28
N HIS A 204 -18.06 10.44 -44.60
CA HIS A 204 -17.48 11.47 -45.48
C HIS A 204 -18.47 12.42 -46.18
N GLU A 205 -19.79 12.31 -45.96
CA GLU A 205 -20.77 13.08 -46.76
C GLU A 205 -21.47 14.26 -46.05
N TYR A 206 -21.19 14.56 -44.78
CA TYR A 206 -21.78 15.72 -44.09
C TYR A 206 -20.87 16.94 -43.96
N ARG A 207 -19.86 17.10 -44.85
CA ARG A 207 -18.97 18.29 -44.85
C ARG A 207 -19.04 19.17 -46.10
N ARG A 208 -20.04 18.98 -46.98
CA ARG A 208 -20.31 19.92 -48.08
C ARG A 208 -21.81 20.04 -48.34
N GLY A 209 -22.45 20.95 -47.61
CA GLY A 209 -23.73 21.56 -47.98
C GLY A 209 -23.49 23.05 -48.25
N PRO A 210 -23.90 23.60 -49.41
CA PRO A 210 -23.65 24.98 -49.78
C PRO A 210 -24.82 25.87 -49.35
N PHE A 211 -24.61 26.78 -48.40
CA PHE A 211 -25.45 27.96 -48.25
C PHE A 211 -24.58 29.18 -47.96
N GLY A 212 -24.65 30.13 -48.89
CA GLY A 212 -23.83 31.33 -48.96
C GLY A 212 -24.36 32.50 -48.12
N PRO A 213 -23.72 33.68 -48.25
CA PRO A 213 -24.04 34.88 -47.50
C PRO A 213 -25.24 35.62 -48.07
N GLN A 214 -26.12 36.07 -47.17
CA GLN A 214 -26.84 37.34 -47.29
C GLN A 214 -26.74 38.05 -45.95
#